data_AF-A0A8J5CFH1-F1
#
_entry.id   AF-A0A8J5CFH1-F1
#
_cell.length_a   1.000
_cell.length_b   1.000
_cell.length_c   1.000
_cell.angle_alpha   90.00
_cell.angle_beta   90.00
_cell.angle_gamma   90.00
#
_symmetry.space_group_name_H-M   'P 1'
#
loop_
_entity.id
_entity.type
_entity.pdbx_description
1 polymer ?
#
loop_
_entity_poly.entity_id
_entity_poly.type
_entity_poly.pdbx_seq_one_letter_code
_entity_poly.pdbx_strand_id
1 'polypeptide(L)'
;MSFLNRWFKFNENGRKASVELGERIKQVGGTLIIREAKVEDSGKYLCVVNNSVGGESVETVLTVTAPLSAKVEPKAQTVEFGRPATYTCTYLGNPVKSVSWLKDGVPLEHKEPVLRIDSVGREDKGMYQCFIRNDQESAQATAELKLGGRFEPPQLTYTFDTSTLQPGPSVYLKCVAAGNPTPEITWELDGTRLSNSERMQVGQYVTVNGEVVSHLNISGVLTNDGGQYACVASSTVGSVKHAARLNVYGLPYIRPMDKVAVVAGEHMIVHCPVAGYPIDSIVWEKNGRMLPINRRQHPHDNGTLLIEAVERSSDQGRYTCVARNSQGYTARGELDVQVMVPPQIHPFVIGDPGVGSNSLIQCIVVAGDSPIDLTWYKDGRPITPASMDSSHHDLWQVPREHQEREDLCGPLPESGSVAPHPGYHGSNVMHYQVQKDDMDPLVSVNNLGDRYSLLKFTPLCPRHSGNYTCVAANLAGSTMYTDALIVRGNCCRFSSANHNIG
;
A
#
# COMPACT_ATOMS: atom_id res chain seq x y z
N MET A 1 17.38 -62.28 45.28
CA MET A 1 17.32 -61.02 46.04
C MET A 1 16.11 -60.25 45.54
N SER A 2 15.09 -60.06 46.38
CA SER A 2 13.87 -59.34 46.00
C SER A 2 14.09 -57.84 46.18
N PHE A 3 14.06 -57.08 45.08
CA PHE A 3 14.06 -55.61 45.11
C PHE A 3 12.63 -55.12 45.36
N LEU A 4 12.47 -54.15 46.26
CA LEU A 4 11.18 -53.51 46.51
C LEU A 4 11.17 -52.13 45.83
N ASN A 5 10.50 -52.02 44.68
CA ASN A 5 10.40 -50.78 43.91
C ASN A 5 9.06 -50.10 44.22
N ARG A 6 9.09 -48.83 44.63
CA ARG A 6 7.89 -48.04 44.94
C ARG A 6 7.92 -46.70 44.20
N TRP A 7 6.82 -46.38 43.53
CA TRP A 7 6.62 -45.10 42.87
C TRP A 7 5.77 -44.15 43.71
N PHE A 8 6.18 -42.88 43.75
CA PHE A 8 5.45 -41.80 44.39
C PHE A 8 5.26 -40.65 43.40
N LYS A 9 4.15 -39.93 43.51
CA LYS A 9 3.91 -38.64 42.83
C LYS A 9 3.95 -37.52 43.86
N PHE A 10 4.65 -36.45 43.55
CA PHE A 10 4.62 -35.24 44.37
C PHE A 10 3.35 -34.46 44.07
N ASN A 11 2.67 -33.99 45.12
CA ASN A 11 1.63 -32.98 44.99
C ASN A 11 2.24 -31.57 44.89
N GLU A 12 1.40 -30.56 44.63
CA GLU A 12 1.81 -29.15 44.50
C GLU A 12 2.55 -28.61 45.73
N ASN A 13 2.29 -29.19 46.92
CA ASN A 13 2.94 -28.83 48.18
C ASN A 13 4.26 -29.60 48.44
N GLY A 14 4.77 -30.34 47.44
CA GLY A 14 6.01 -31.10 47.54
C GLY A 14 5.94 -32.35 48.43
N ARG A 15 4.75 -32.76 48.86
CA ARG A 15 4.55 -34.03 49.59
C ARG A 15 4.40 -35.17 48.59
N LYS A 16 5.14 -36.25 48.82
CA LYS A 16 5.06 -37.46 48.00
C LYS A 16 3.92 -38.36 48.49
N ALA A 17 3.05 -38.78 47.58
CA ALA A 17 2.02 -39.78 47.79
C ALA A 17 2.32 -41.01 46.94
N SER A 18 2.04 -42.22 47.46
CA SER A 18 2.23 -43.45 46.69
C SER A 18 1.35 -43.41 45.44
N VAL A 19 1.90 -43.83 44.30
CA VAL A 19 1.11 -43.92 43.06
C VAL A 19 0.11 -45.06 43.20
N GLU A 20 -1.17 -44.76 43.00
CA GLU A 20 -2.24 -45.76 43.00
C GLU A 20 -2.18 -46.58 41.71
N LEU A 21 -1.96 -47.89 41.83
CA LEU A 21 -1.91 -48.81 40.71
C LEU A 21 -3.33 -49.30 40.38
N GLY A 22 -3.62 -49.42 39.08
CA GLY A 22 -4.92 -49.86 38.57
C GLY A 22 -4.83 -50.33 37.12
N GLU A 23 -5.96 -50.36 36.42
CA GLU A 23 -5.98 -50.81 35.02
C GLU A 23 -5.20 -49.89 34.06
N ARG A 24 -5.23 -48.58 34.32
CA ARG A 24 -4.58 -47.55 33.50
C ARG A 24 -3.11 -47.32 33.86
N ILE A 25 -2.78 -47.36 35.16
CA ILE A 25 -1.43 -47.16 35.69
C ILE A 25 -0.94 -48.49 36.26
N LYS A 26 0.03 -49.11 35.59
CA LYS A 26 0.58 -50.41 35.97
C LYS A 26 2.07 -50.29 36.26
N GLN A 27 2.55 -51.08 37.22
CA GLN A 27 3.98 -51.23 37.48
C GLN A 27 4.43 -52.61 37.01
N VAL A 28 5.44 -52.65 36.15
CA VAL A 28 6.04 -53.90 35.65
C VAL A 28 7.53 -53.87 35.98
N GLY A 29 7.94 -54.71 36.94
CA GLY A 29 9.29 -54.65 37.51
C GLY A 29 9.56 -53.32 38.22
N GLY A 30 10.54 -52.56 37.74
CA GLY A 30 10.86 -51.21 38.22
C GLY A 30 10.17 -50.08 37.45
N THR A 31 9.50 -50.37 36.34
CA THR A 31 8.98 -49.36 35.41
C THR A 31 7.50 -49.05 35.69
N LEU A 32 7.17 -47.76 35.77
CA LEU A 32 5.79 -47.27 35.83
C LEU A 32 5.27 -47.01 34.42
N ILE A 33 4.14 -47.62 34.07
CA ILE A 33 3.48 -47.48 32.75
C ILE A 33 2.15 -46.79 32.95
N ILE A 34 1.98 -45.62 32.34
CA ILE A 34 0.74 -44.84 32.33
C ILE A 34 0.13 -44.93 30.94
N ARG A 35 -0.99 -45.65 30.80
CA ARG A 35 -1.75 -45.72 29.54
C ARG A 35 -2.74 -44.57 29.47
N GLU A 36 -3.09 -44.14 28.26
CA GLU A 36 -4.06 -43.05 28.02
C GLU A 36 -3.75 -41.84 28.91
N ALA A 37 -2.53 -41.33 28.77
CA ALA A 37 -2.03 -40.25 29.60
C ALA A 37 -2.92 -39.01 29.45
N LYS A 38 -3.26 -38.40 30.58
CA LYS A 38 -4.06 -37.18 30.67
C LYS A 38 -3.22 -36.05 31.23
N VAL A 39 -3.62 -34.80 31.01
CA VAL A 39 -2.92 -33.61 31.52
C VAL A 39 -2.70 -33.69 33.04
N GLU A 40 -3.69 -34.22 33.77
CA GLU A 40 -3.65 -34.47 35.22
C GLU A 40 -2.55 -35.47 35.67
N ASP A 41 -2.06 -36.33 34.78
CA ASP A 41 -0.94 -37.23 35.08
C ASP A 41 0.40 -36.50 35.13
N SER A 42 0.48 -35.26 34.63
CA SER A 42 1.66 -34.43 34.74
C SER A 42 2.08 -34.22 36.19
N GLY A 43 3.37 -34.05 36.41
CA GLY A 43 3.94 -33.79 37.73
C GLY A 43 5.28 -34.49 37.93
N LYS A 44 5.84 -34.28 39.13
CA LYS A 44 7.10 -34.90 39.52
C LYS A 44 6.84 -36.27 40.14
N TYR A 45 7.54 -37.28 39.66
CA TYR A 45 7.50 -38.65 40.14
C TYR A 45 8.84 -39.04 40.76
N LEU A 46 8.79 -39.89 41.79
CA LEU A 46 9.93 -40.43 42.49
C LEU A 46 9.84 -41.96 42.48
N CYS A 47 10.86 -42.62 41.96
CA CYS A 47 11.06 -44.05 42.09
C CYS A 47 12.05 -44.32 43.22
N VAL A 48 11.67 -45.13 44.19
CA VAL A 48 12.54 -45.56 45.30
C VAL A 48 12.74 -47.07 45.19
N VAL A 49 14.01 -47.50 45.20
CA VAL A 49 14.44 -48.90 45.10
C VAL A 49 15.24 -49.26 46.33
N ASN A 50 14.77 -50.25 47.10
CA ASN A 50 15.46 -50.73 48.29
C ASN A 50 15.85 -52.21 48.16
N ASN A 51 17.03 -52.56 48.69
CA ASN A 51 17.47 -53.93 48.93
C ASN A 51 17.88 -54.12 50.41
N SER A 52 18.47 -55.28 50.75
CA SER A 52 18.88 -55.61 52.13
C SER A 52 20.11 -54.83 52.64
N VAL A 53 20.79 -54.09 51.77
CA VAL A 53 22.03 -53.35 52.05
C VAL A 53 21.81 -51.85 52.07
N GLY A 54 20.90 -51.33 51.23
CA GLY A 54 20.62 -49.90 51.12
C GLY A 54 19.45 -49.58 50.19
N GLY A 55 19.23 -48.29 49.93
CA GLY A 55 18.20 -47.81 49.02
C GLY A 55 18.67 -46.62 48.19
N GLU A 56 18.15 -46.53 46.97
CA GLU A 56 18.45 -45.47 46.01
C GLU A 56 17.14 -44.91 45.44
N SER A 57 17.16 -43.69 44.94
CA SER A 57 15.98 -43.07 44.34
C SER A 57 16.29 -42.18 43.16
N VAL A 58 15.39 -42.15 42.19
CA VAL A 58 15.47 -41.29 41.01
C VAL A 58 14.17 -40.50 40.84
N GLU A 59 14.29 -39.25 40.41
CA GLU A 59 13.17 -38.35 40.15
C GLU A 59 13.00 -38.12 38.63
N THR A 60 11.76 -37.95 38.20
CA THR A 60 11.43 -37.55 36.82
C THR A 60 10.25 -36.59 36.80
N VAL A 61 10.22 -35.68 35.85
CA VAL A 61 9.10 -34.74 35.65
C VAL A 61 8.38 -35.13 34.38
N LEU A 62 7.15 -35.58 34.52
CA LEU A 62 6.27 -35.90 33.39
C LEU A 62 5.44 -34.67 33.04
N THR A 63 5.44 -34.27 31.78
CA THR A 63 4.54 -33.25 31.24
C THR A 63 3.74 -33.85 30.11
N VAL A 64 2.43 -33.99 30.32
CA VAL A 64 1.52 -34.51 29.29
C VAL A 64 0.98 -33.33 28.49
N THR A 65 1.23 -33.35 27.18
CA THR A 65 0.83 -32.27 26.27
C THR A 65 -0.61 -32.44 25.80
N ALA A 66 -1.30 -31.33 25.57
CA ALA A 66 -2.58 -31.29 24.88
C ALA A 66 -2.50 -30.25 23.75
N PRO A 67 -3.04 -30.55 22.55
CA PRO A 67 -2.88 -29.72 21.37
C PRO A 67 -3.47 -28.32 21.58
N LEU A 68 -2.73 -27.29 21.14
CA LEU A 68 -3.15 -25.91 21.23
C LEU A 68 -4.29 -25.62 20.25
N SER A 69 -5.31 -24.90 20.72
CA SER A 69 -6.39 -24.37 19.87
C SER A 69 -6.79 -23.00 20.38
N ALA A 70 -6.99 -22.04 19.47
CA ALA A 70 -7.41 -20.68 19.79
C ALA A 70 -8.74 -20.34 19.10
N LYS A 71 -9.53 -19.48 19.71
CA LYS A 71 -10.78 -18.93 19.17
C LYS A 71 -10.96 -17.50 19.65
N VAL A 72 -11.11 -16.57 18.72
CA VAL A 72 -11.40 -15.16 19.02
C VAL A 72 -12.90 -14.88 18.83
N GLU A 73 -13.52 -14.22 19.79
CA GLU A 73 -14.90 -13.73 19.71
C GLU A 73 -14.97 -12.23 20.01
N PRO A 74 -15.78 -11.45 19.26
CA PRO A 74 -16.53 -11.87 18.06
C PRO A 74 -15.60 -12.08 16.84
N LYS A 75 -16.00 -12.96 15.89
CA LYS A 75 -15.25 -13.19 14.63
C LYS A 75 -15.20 -11.97 13.71
N ALA A 76 -16.22 -11.12 13.79
CA ALA A 76 -16.25 -9.82 13.15
C ALA A 76 -17.14 -8.90 13.99
N GLN A 77 -16.76 -7.64 14.13
CA GLN A 77 -17.61 -6.61 14.72
C GLN A 77 -17.51 -5.30 13.94
N THR A 78 -18.60 -4.54 13.95
CA THR A 78 -18.71 -3.22 13.30
C THR A 78 -18.93 -2.18 14.40
N VAL A 79 -17.97 -1.27 14.58
CA VAL A 79 -17.94 -0.34 15.72
C VAL A 79 -17.84 1.10 15.22
N GLU A 80 -18.66 1.99 15.77
CA GLU A 80 -18.63 3.42 15.44
C GLU A 80 -17.38 4.10 16.01
N PHE A 81 -16.96 5.21 15.39
CA PHE A 81 -15.81 5.97 15.86
C PHE A 81 -15.96 6.41 17.32
N GLY A 82 -14.85 6.33 18.05
CA GLY A 82 -14.78 6.73 19.45
C GLY A 82 -15.41 5.74 20.44
N ARG A 83 -16.16 4.73 19.97
CA ARG A 83 -16.72 3.67 20.81
C ARG A 83 -15.67 2.58 21.07
N PRO A 84 -15.74 1.89 22.21
CA PRO A 84 -14.80 0.83 22.50
C PRO A 84 -15.11 -0.45 21.71
N ALA A 85 -14.05 -1.18 21.32
CA ALA A 85 -14.13 -2.53 20.76
C ALA A 85 -13.39 -3.53 21.65
N THR A 86 -13.93 -4.72 21.84
CA THR A 86 -13.30 -5.77 22.66
C THR A 86 -13.27 -7.08 21.88
N TYR A 87 -12.13 -7.76 21.91
CA TYR A 87 -11.94 -9.12 21.42
C TYR A 87 -11.47 -10.02 22.56
N THR A 88 -12.09 -11.19 22.68
CA THR A 88 -11.71 -12.20 23.68
C THR A 88 -11.14 -13.41 22.96
N CYS A 89 -9.90 -13.75 23.29
CA CYS A 89 -9.21 -14.96 22.84
C CYS A 89 -9.38 -16.08 23.87
N THR A 90 -10.22 -17.05 23.54
CA THR A 90 -10.39 -18.29 24.29
C THR A 90 -9.47 -19.36 23.70
N TYR A 91 -8.84 -20.18 24.54
CA TYR A 91 -7.91 -21.19 24.07
C TYR A 91 -7.95 -22.48 24.89
N LEU A 92 -7.53 -23.57 24.26
CA LEU A 92 -7.36 -24.91 24.83
C LEU A 92 -5.93 -25.38 24.57
N GLY A 93 -5.44 -26.31 25.38
CA GLY A 93 -4.13 -26.96 25.23
C GLY A 93 -3.22 -26.82 26.45
N ASN A 94 -2.18 -27.65 26.52
CA ASN A 94 -1.24 -27.70 27.64
C ASN A 94 0.15 -28.15 27.18
N PRO A 95 1.24 -27.52 27.66
CA PRO A 95 1.28 -26.25 28.38
C PRO A 95 0.99 -25.07 27.42
N VAL A 96 0.60 -23.92 27.97
CA VAL A 96 0.55 -22.64 27.25
C VAL A 96 1.60 -21.71 27.86
N LYS A 97 2.51 -21.20 27.03
CA LYS A 97 3.64 -20.36 27.49
C LYS A 97 3.38 -18.87 27.27
N SER A 98 2.68 -18.52 26.19
CA SER A 98 2.43 -17.12 25.86
C SER A 98 1.16 -16.93 25.04
N VAL A 99 0.52 -15.78 25.27
CA VAL A 99 -0.55 -15.20 24.45
C VAL A 99 -0.02 -13.90 23.86
N SER A 100 -0.33 -13.64 22.59
CA SER A 100 0.10 -12.43 21.88
C SER A 100 -0.91 -12.04 20.81
N TRP A 101 -0.99 -10.76 20.50
CA TRP A 101 -1.87 -10.24 19.47
C TRP A 101 -1.11 -9.61 18.32
N LEU A 102 -1.62 -9.76 17.10
CA LEU A 102 -1.19 -9.03 15.92
C LEU A 102 -2.37 -8.25 15.34
N LYS A 103 -2.09 -7.08 14.77
CA LYS A 103 -3.02 -6.32 13.92
C LYS A 103 -2.42 -6.21 12.53
N ASP A 104 -3.14 -6.70 11.52
CA ASP A 104 -2.71 -6.65 10.12
C ASP A 104 -1.26 -7.14 9.89
N GLY A 105 -0.86 -8.18 10.65
CA GLY A 105 0.49 -8.76 10.62
C GLY A 105 1.53 -8.08 11.54
N VAL A 106 1.20 -6.94 12.15
CA VAL A 106 2.09 -6.21 13.07
C VAL A 106 1.83 -6.64 14.53
N PRO A 107 2.85 -7.04 15.31
CA PRO A 107 2.69 -7.38 16.72
C PRO A 107 2.19 -6.20 17.55
N LEU A 108 1.19 -6.43 18.39
CA LEU A 108 0.74 -5.49 19.42
C LEU A 108 1.49 -5.78 20.72
N GLU A 109 1.79 -4.74 21.50
CA GLU A 109 2.32 -4.86 22.86
C GLU A 109 1.22 -5.26 23.87
N HIS A 110 0.47 -6.32 23.55
CA HIS A 110 -0.61 -6.84 24.39
C HIS A 110 -0.48 -8.35 24.55
N LYS A 111 -0.37 -8.81 25.81
CA LYS A 111 -0.11 -10.22 26.16
C LYS A 111 -1.27 -10.91 26.87
N GLU A 112 -2.37 -10.21 27.09
CA GLU A 112 -3.54 -10.76 27.77
C GLU A 112 -4.56 -11.36 26.79
N PRO A 113 -5.39 -12.32 27.22
CA PRO A 113 -6.41 -12.94 26.36
C PRO A 113 -7.52 -12.00 25.90
N VAL A 114 -7.74 -10.87 26.57
CA VAL A 114 -8.78 -9.89 26.22
C VAL A 114 -8.11 -8.63 25.69
N LEU A 115 -8.29 -8.34 24.40
CA LEU A 115 -7.83 -7.10 23.76
C LEU A 115 -8.98 -6.09 23.75
N ARG A 116 -8.75 -4.92 24.32
CA ARG A 116 -9.72 -3.82 24.37
C ARG A 116 -9.13 -2.57 23.74
N ILE A 117 -9.87 -1.99 22.80
CA ILE A 117 -9.62 -0.69 22.18
C ILE A 117 -10.64 0.26 22.81
N ASP A 118 -10.19 1.30 23.51
CA ASP A 118 -11.11 2.18 24.25
C ASP A 118 -11.87 3.15 23.35
N SER A 119 -11.25 3.60 22.26
CA SER A 119 -11.80 4.60 21.36
C SER A 119 -11.39 4.28 19.93
N VAL A 120 -12.30 3.67 19.14
CA VAL A 120 -11.99 3.20 17.79
C VAL A 120 -11.75 4.37 16.82
N GLY A 121 -10.58 4.40 16.20
CA GLY A 121 -10.16 5.31 15.14
C GLY A 121 -10.17 4.68 13.74
N ARG A 122 -9.67 5.42 12.74
CA ARG A 122 -9.62 4.95 11.34
C ARG A 122 -8.58 3.84 11.18
N GLU A 123 -7.47 4.02 11.87
CA GLU A 123 -6.30 3.16 11.95
C GLU A 123 -6.62 1.81 12.60
N ASP A 124 -7.67 1.72 13.42
CA ASP A 124 -8.03 0.48 14.12
C ASP A 124 -8.73 -0.54 13.21
N LYS A 125 -9.26 -0.10 12.06
CA LYS A 125 -9.82 -1.01 11.05
C LYS A 125 -8.78 -2.05 10.66
N GLY A 126 -9.19 -3.31 10.57
CA GLY A 126 -8.32 -4.39 10.11
C GLY A 126 -8.58 -5.73 10.77
N MET A 127 -7.63 -6.65 10.57
CA MET A 127 -7.66 -8.01 11.06
C MET A 127 -6.84 -8.12 12.35
N TYR A 128 -7.46 -8.62 13.41
CA TYR A 128 -6.84 -8.90 14.69
C TYR A 128 -6.62 -10.40 14.84
N GLN A 129 -5.41 -10.81 15.17
CA GLN A 129 -5.02 -12.21 15.30
C GLN A 129 -4.47 -12.47 16.70
N CYS A 130 -5.08 -13.43 17.41
CA CYS A 130 -4.55 -13.93 18.67
C CYS A 130 -3.71 -15.17 18.40
N PHE A 131 -2.51 -15.22 18.99
CA PHE A 131 -1.61 -16.36 18.94
C PHE A 131 -1.37 -16.92 20.34
N ILE A 132 -1.43 -18.23 20.44
CA ILE A 132 -1.14 -19.02 21.64
C ILE A 132 0.04 -19.91 21.31
N ARG A 133 1.12 -19.85 22.11
CA ARG A 133 2.35 -20.61 21.84
C ARG A 133 2.84 -21.34 23.07
N ASN A 134 3.44 -22.50 22.84
CA ASN A 134 4.31 -23.19 23.79
C ASN A 134 5.65 -23.50 23.11
N ASP A 135 6.50 -24.33 23.74
CA ASP A 135 7.84 -24.61 23.22
C ASP A 135 7.85 -25.45 21.93
N GLN A 136 6.73 -26.08 21.57
CA GLN A 136 6.64 -27.05 20.47
C GLN A 136 5.52 -26.76 19.46
N GLU A 137 4.53 -25.93 19.82
CA GLU A 137 3.31 -25.72 19.06
C GLU A 137 2.86 -24.25 19.12
N SER A 138 2.15 -23.82 18.07
CA SER A 138 1.45 -22.55 18.00
C SER A 138 0.06 -22.70 17.41
N ALA A 139 -0.94 -22.10 18.04
CA ALA A 139 -2.29 -21.96 17.51
C ALA A 139 -2.64 -20.49 17.30
N GLN A 140 -3.48 -20.20 16.31
CA GLN A 140 -3.93 -18.85 16.00
C GLN A 140 -5.43 -18.78 15.76
N ALA A 141 -6.03 -17.63 16.04
CA ALA A 141 -7.40 -17.30 15.65
C ALA A 141 -7.51 -15.84 15.24
N THR A 142 -8.47 -15.53 14.38
CA THR A 142 -8.56 -14.23 13.70
C THR A 142 -9.96 -13.64 13.82
N ALA A 143 -10.03 -12.32 13.93
CA ALA A 143 -11.25 -11.53 13.93
C ALA A 143 -11.09 -10.23 13.12
N GLU A 144 -12.20 -9.68 12.60
CA GLU A 144 -12.21 -8.45 11.78
C GLU A 144 -12.89 -7.28 12.52
N LEU A 145 -12.23 -6.11 12.56
CA LEU A 145 -12.84 -4.84 12.95
C LEU A 145 -13.26 -4.05 11.71
N LYS A 146 -14.56 -3.90 11.52
CA LYS A 146 -15.14 -2.96 10.56
C LYS A 146 -15.52 -1.67 11.27
N LEU A 147 -15.38 -0.56 10.57
CA LEU A 147 -15.87 0.72 11.05
C LEU A 147 -17.36 0.83 10.72
N GLY A 148 -18.16 1.07 11.75
CA GLY A 148 -19.60 1.26 11.68
C GLY A 148 -20.00 2.73 11.57
N GLY A 149 -21.30 2.93 11.39
CA GLY A 149 -21.93 4.24 11.20
C GLY A 149 -22.49 4.42 9.78
N ARG A 150 -23.60 5.16 9.65
CA ARG A 150 -24.04 5.66 8.34
C ARG A 150 -23.08 6.78 7.95
N PHE A 151 -22.24 6.48 6.97
CA PHE A 151 -21.38 7.49 6.34
C PHE A 151 -22.25 8.40 5.50
N GLU A 152 -22.31 9.67 5.90
CA GLU A 152 -23.09 10.70 5.21
C GLU A 152 -22.09 11.67 4.58
N PRO A 153 -22.12 11.84 3.23
CA PRO A 153 -21.23 12.77 2.56
C PRO A 153 -21.50 14.20 3.07
N PRO A 154 -20.50 15.08 3.04
CA PRO A 154 -20.68 16.45 3.49
C PRO A 154 -21.83 17.15 2.74
N GLN A 155 -22.69 17.86 3.48
CA GLN A 155 -23.78 18.67 2.96
C GLN A 155 -23.67 20.07 3.52
N LEU A 156 -23.83 21.09 2.68
CA LEU A 156 -23.86 22.48 3.12
C LEU A 156 -25.27 22.81 3.61
N THR A 157 -25.43 23.05 4.90
CA THR A 157 -26.72 23.42 5.53
C THR A 157 -26.95 24.92 5.53
N TYR A 158 -25.88 25.71 5.37
CA TYR A 158 -25.97 27.16 5.19
C TYR A 158 -24.81 27.66 4.33
N THR A 159 -25.11 28.56 3.40
CA THR A 159 -24.14 29.15 2.46
C THR A 159 -24.29 30.66 2.39
N PHE A 160 -23.24 31.34 1.97
CA PHE A 160 -23.24 32.78 1.70
C PHE A 160 -23.73 33.08 0.28
N ASP A 161 -24.32 34.25 0.07
CA ASP A 161 -24.83 34.67 -1.25
C ASP A 161 -23.89 35.66 -1.95
N THR A 162 -24.18 35.91 -3.22
CA THR A 162 -23.50 36.98 -3.97
C THR A 162 -23.83 38.33 -3.34
N SER A 163 -22.81 39.15 -3.10
CA SER A 163 -22.98 40.48 -2.50
C SER A 163 -22.20 41.53 -3.28
N THR A 164 -22.69 42.77 -3.25
CA THR A 164 -22.08 43.91 -3.95
C THR A 164 -21.95 45.08 -2.99
N LEU A 165 -20.75 45.65 -2.85
CA LEU A 165 -20.48 46.70 -1.88
C LEU A 165 -19.32 47.62 -2.29
N GLN A 166 -19.26 48.79 -1.64
CA GLN A 166 -18.14 49.72 -1.74
C GLN A 166 -16.93 49.19 -0.94
N PRO A 167 -15.69 49.58 -1.29
CA PRO A 167 -14.51 49.26 -0.48
C PRO A 167 -14.55 49.96 0.89
N GLY A 168 -13.94 49.34 1.90
CA GLY A 168 -13.78 49.88 3.26
C GLY A 168 -14.52 49.12 4.38
N PRO A 169 -15.78 48.65 4.21
CA PRO A 169 -16.46 47.85 5.22
C PRO A 169 -15.78 46.51 5.49
N SER A 170 -16.06 45.91 6.64
CA SER A 170 -15.67 44.52 6.91
C SER A 170 -16.74 43.57 6.37
N VAL A 171 -16.31 42.46 5.78
CA VAL A 171 -17.19 41.42 5.20
C VAL A 171 -17.10 40.15 6.02
N TYR A 172 -18.24 39.50 6.21
CA TYR A 172 -18.38 38.26 6.97
C TYR A 172 -19.07 37.23 6.09
N LEU A 173 -18.31 36.27 5.56
CA LEU A 173 -18.88 35.13 4.84
C LEU A 173 -19.02 33.95 5.79
N LYS A 174 -20.14 33.23 5.71
CA LYS A 174 -20.45 32.09 6.58
C LYS A 174 -20.82 30.89 5.74
N CYS A 175 -20.29 29.73 6.11
CA CYS A 175 -20.62 28.45 5.52
C CYS A 175 -20.78 27.41 6.65
N VAL A 176 -21.85 26.63 6.61
CA VAL A 176 -22.12 25.57 7.59
C VAL A 176 -22.28 24.26 6.86
N ALA A 177 -21.60 23.23 7.35
CA ALA A 177 -21.65 21.89 6.78
C ALA A 177 -21.95 20.84 7.83
N ALA A 178 -22.79 19.87 7.47
CA ALA A 178 -23.01 18.64 8.23
C ALA A 178 -22.39 17.46 7.47
N GLY A 179 -22.04 16.40 8.18
CA GLY A 179 -21.52 15.18 7.56
C GLY A 179 -21.00 14.19 8.60
N ASN A 180 -20.92 12.93 8.21
CA ASN A 180 -20.36 11.86 9.05
C ASN A 180 -19.33 11.05 8.24
N PRO A 181 -18.02 11.21 8.51
CA PRO A 181 -17.43 11.98 9.61
C PRO A 181 -17.57 13.49 9.43
N THR A 182 -17.45 14.22 10.54
CA THR A 182 -17.49 15.69 10.57
C THR A 182 -16.51 16.30 9.56
N PRO A 183 -16.98 17.13 8.60
CA PRO A 183 -16.14 17.65 7.53
C PRO A 183 -15.18 18.77 7.99
N GLU A 184 -14.15 19.06 7.21
CA GLU A 184 -13.35 20.28 7.33
C GLU A 184 -13.80 21.28 6.24
N ILE A 185 -14.00 22.55 6.61
CA ILE A 185 -14.34 23.61 5.66
C ILE A 185 -13.10 24.45 5.37
N THR A 186 -12.76 24.55 4.09
CA THR A 186 -11.70 25.43 3.59
C THR A 186 -12.29 26.50 2.68
N TRP A 187 -11.60 27.64 2.59
CA TRP A 187 -12.04 28.76 1.76
C TRP A 187 -11.08 28.96 0.59
N GLU A 188 -11.65 29.29 -0.56
CA GLU A 188 -10.93 29.60 -1.79
C GLU A 188 -11.38 30.96 -2.32
N LEU A 189 -10.46 31.68 -2.97
CA LEU A 189 -10.73 32.88 -3.76
C LEU A 189 -10.20 32.64 -5.16
N ASP A 190 -11.09 32.65 -6.15
CA ASP A 190 -10.81 32.38 -7.57
C ASP A 190 -10.01 31.07 -7.79
N GLY A 191 -10.28 30.05 -6.96
CA GLY A 191 -9.62 28.75 -7.01
C GLY A 191 -8.35 28.62 -6.16
N THR A 192 -7.83 29.72 -5.62
CA THR A 192 -6.67 29.69 -4.72
C THR A 192 -7.13 29.55 -3.27
N ARG A 193 -6.59 28.56 -2.55
CA ARG A 193 -6.90 28.35 -1.12
C ARG A 193 -6.44 29.55 -0.29
N LEU A 194 -7.36 30.10 0.49
CA LEU A 194 -7.09 31.21 1.40
C LEU A 194 -6.42 30.72 2.68
N SER A 195 -5.55 31.55 3.23
CA SER A 195 -4.89 31.36 4.52
C SER A 195 -5.06 32.60 5.38
N ASN A 196 -4.91 32.44 6.70
CA ASN A 196 -5.03 33.55 7.63
C ASN A 196 -3.96 34.61 7.36
N SER A 197 -4.38 35.87 7.35
CA SER A 197 -3.55 37.07 7.16
C SER A 197 -4.07 38.18 8.06
N GLU A 198 -3.35 39.29 8.18
CA GLU A 198 -3.78 40.42 9.02
C GLU A 198 -5.22 40.89 8.73
N ARG A 199 -5.62 40.90 7.44
CA ARG A 199 -6.96 41.33 7.03
C ARG A 199 -7.98 40.20 6.84
N MET A 200 -7.53 39.00 6.47
CA MET A 200 -8.41 37.87 6.20
C MET A 200 -8.23 36.79 7.26
N GLN A 201 -9.26 36.55 8.05
CA GLN A 201 -9.24 35.59 9.16
C GLN A 201 -10.32 34.54 8.95
N VAL A 202 -9.90 33.28 8.85
CA VAL A 202 -10.77 32.10 8.80
C VAL A 202 -10.87 31.52 10.21
N GLY A 203 -12.11 31.36 10.67
CA GLY A 203 -12.44 30.71 11.93
C GLY A 203 -13.40 29.55 11.71
N GLN A 204 -13.22 28.46 12.45
CA GLN A 204 -14.09 27.28 12.36
C GLN A 204 -14.33 26.69 13.76
N TYR A 205 -15.55 26.23 14.02
CA TYR A 205 -15.90 25.48 15.22
C TYR A 205 -17.00 24.45 14.92
N VAL A 206 -17.14 23.45 15.80
CA VAL A 206 -18.15 22.39 15.68
C VAL A 206 -19.27 22.65 16.68
N THR A 207 -20.52 22.57 16.24
CA THR A 207 -21.70 22.73 17.09
C THR A 207 -21.98 21.46 17.91
N VAL A 208 -22.81 21.59 18.94
CA VAL A 208 -23.28 20.44 19.73
C VAL A 208 -24.02 19.38 18.91
N ASN A 209 -24.57 19.77 17.75
CA ASN A 209 -25.27 18.88 16.82
C ASN A 209 -24.32 18.23 15.79
N GLY A 210 -23.00 18.45 15.90
CA GLY A 210 -22.00 17.90 15.00
C GLY A 210 -21.84 18.63 13.66
N GLU A 211 -22.48 19.79 13.49
CA GLU A 211 -22.29 20.65 12.31
C GLU A 211 -21.04 21.50 12.47
N VAL A 212 -20.40 21.81 11.35
CA VAL A 212 -19.20 22.63 11.28
C VAL A 212 -19.58 23.99 10.77
N VAL A 213 -19.33 25.02 11.59
CA VAL A 213 -19.56 26.40 11.22
C VAL A 213 -18.21 27.04 10.92
N SER A 214 -18.04 27.54 9.70
CA SER A 214 -16.85 28.26 9.27
C SER A 214 -17.20 29.68 8.82
N HIS A 215 -16.34 30.62 9.20
CA HIS A 215 -16.46 32.04 8.89
C HIS A 215 -15.18 32.54 8.23
N LEU A 216 -15.33 33.37 7.20
CA LEU A 216 -14.26 34.17 6.63
C LEU A 216 -14.55 35.64 6.88
N ASN A 217 -13.70 36.27 7.69
CA ASN A 217 -13.79 37.68 8.04
C ASN A 217 -12.73 38.45 7.24
N ILE A 218 -13.17 39.45 6.48
CA ILE A 218 -12.30 40.34 5.70
C ILE A 218 -12.43 41.73 6.29
N SER A 219 -11.39 42.25 6.94
CA SER A 219 -11.38 43.61 7.47
C SER A 219 -10.94 44.61 6.40
N GLY A 220 -11.68 45.72 6.29
CA GLY A 220 -11.36 46.79 5.36
C GLY A 220 -11.31 46.32 3.90
N VAL A 221 -12.43 45.83 3.37
CA VAL A 221 -12.46 45.20 2.04
C VAL A 221 -11.93 46.14 0.96
N LEU A 222 -11.02 45.65 0.13
CA LEU A 222 -10.41 46.38 -0.97
C LEU A 222 -11.04 45.96 -2.30
N THR A 223 -10.91 46.79 -3.33
CA THR A 223 -11.41 46.47 -4.67
C THR A 223 -10.84 45.14 -5.19
N ASN A 224 -9.56 44.88 -4.92
CA ASN A 224 -8.85 43.64 -5.30
C ASN A 224 -9.10 42.46 -4.35
N ASP A 225 -9.99 42.59 -3.36
CA ASP A 225 -10.52 41.46 -2.60
C ASP A 225 -11.78 40.90 -3.28
N GLY A 226 -12.43 41.64 -4.18
CA GLY A 226 -13.61 41.14 -4.89
C GLY A 226 -13.30 39.98 -5.85
N GLY A 227 -14.14 38.96 -5.94
CA GLY A 227 -13.88 37.76 -6.74
C GLY A 227 -14.90 36.66 -6.47
N GLN A 228 -14.65 35.47 -6.98
CA GLN A 228 -15.44 34.28 -6.67
C GLN A 228 -14.88 33.61 -5.41
N TYR A 229 -15.61 33.75 -4.31
CA TYR A 229 -15.30 33.02 -3.08
C TYR A 229 -15.97 31.66 -3.13
N ALA A 230 -15.31 30.65 -2.59
CA ALA A 230 -15.91 29.34 -2.39
C ALA A 230 -15.59 28.79 -1.01
N CYS A 231 -16.57 28.10 -0.41
CA CYS A 231 -16.33 27.21 0.72
C CYS A 231 -16.38 25.76 0.23
N VAL A 232 -15.39 24.98 0.64
CA VAL A 232 -15.26 23.57 0.29
C VAL A 232 -15.29 22.77 1.59
N ALA A 233 -16.38 22.03 1.80
CA ALA A 233 -16.49 21.08 2.89
C ALA A 233 -16.02 19.71 2.41
N SER A 234 -15.07 19.10 3.13
CA SER A 234 -14.47 17.82 2.73
C SER A 234 -14.40 16.86 3.91
N SER A 235 -14.68 15.58 3.66
CA SER A 235 -14.47 14.48 4.58
C SER A 235 -13.90 13.28 3.84
N THR A 236 -13.61 12.19 4.56
CA THR A 236 -13.14 10.94 3.94
C THR A 236 -14.18 10.27 3.03
N VAL A 237 -15.44 10.70 3.09
CA VAL A 237 -16.57 10.11 2.33
C VAL A 237 -16.89 10.92 1.08
N GLY A 238 -16.49 12.19 1.02
CA GLY A 238 -16.73 13.04 -0.13
C GLY A 238 -16.43 14.51 0.13
N SER A 239 -16.75 15.36 -0.84
CA SER A 239 -16.63 16.80 -0.72
C SER A 239 -17.78 17.50 -1.44
N VAL A 240 -18.18 18.64 -0.91
CA VAL A 240 -19.15 19.55 -1.52
C VAL A 240 -18.58 20.96 -1.52
N LYS A 241 -18.88 21.72 -2.58
CA LYS A 241 -18.39 23.08 -2.78
C LYS A 241 -19.57 24.00 -3.06
N HIS A 242 -19.56 25.18 -2.45
CA HIS A 242 -20.42 26.30 -2.81
C HIS A 242 -19.57 27.50 -3.20
N ALA A 243 -19.99 28.23 -4.22
CA ALA A 243 -19.31 29.42 -4.70
C ALA A 243 -20.29 30.58 -4.91
N ALA A 244 -19.89 31.78 -4.49
CA ALA A 244 -20.64 33.01 -4.72
C ALA A 244 -19.67 34.19 -4.95
N ARG A 245 -20.14 35.24 -5.63
CA ARG A 245 -19.28 36.39 -5.94
C ARG A 245 -19.36 37.46 -4.85
N LEU A 246 -18.21 37.99 -4.45
CA LEU A 246 -18.08 39.24 -3.72
C LEU A 246 -17.69 40.33 -4.71
N ASN A 247 -18.65 41.17 -5.10
CA ASN A 247 -18.40 42.27 -6.03
C ASN A 247 -18.04 43.54 -5.25
N VAL A 248 -16.81 44.02 -5.40
CA VAL A 248 -16.36 45.25 -4.76
C VAL A 248 -16.19 46.34 -5.80
N TYR A 249 -16.85 47.48 -5.61
CA TYR A 249 -16.77 48.58 -6.58
C TYR A 249 -15.32 49.06 -6.78
N GLY A 250 -14.98 49.35 -8.04
CA GLY A 250 -13.69 49.91 -8.42
C GLY A 250 -13.28 49.54 -9.84
N LEU A 251 -12.07 49.94 -10.23
CA LEU A 251 -11.51 49.67 -11.56
C LEU A 251 -11.25 48.17 -11.77
N PRO A 252 -11.29 47.66 -13.02
CA PRO A 252 -10.88 46.31 -13.32
C PRO A 252 -9.49 46.01 -12.79
N TYR A 253 -9.33 44.85 -12.19
CA TYR A 253 -8.06 44.31 -11.73
C TYR A 253 -8.05 42.81 -11.99
N ILE A 254 -6.93 42.25 -12.44
CA ILE A 254 -6.77 40.81 -12.63
C ILE A 254 -5.67 40.35 -11.69
N ARG A 255 -6.00 39.39 -10.81
CA ARG A 255 -5.00 38.82 -9.91
C ARG A 255 -3.92 38.06 -10.69
N PRO A 256 -2.69 37.96 -10.15
CA PRO A 256 -1.69 37.07 -10.70
C PRO A 256 -2.23 35.65 -10.81
N MET A 257 -1.98 35.00 -11.95
CA MET A 257 -2.35 33.60 -12.19
C MET A 257 -1.10 32.74 -12.09
N ASP A 258 -1.20 31.63 -11.37
CA ASP A 258 -0.14 30.64 -11.33
C ASP A 258 -0.03 29.92 -12.67
N LYS A 259 1.18 29.45 -13.00
CA LYS A 259 1.39 28.62 -14.18
C LYS A 259 0.53 27.35 -14.11
N VAL A 260 -0.05 26.96 -15.25
CA VAL A 260 -0.87 25.76 -15.35
C VAL A 260 -0.10 24.71 -16.14
N ALA A 261 0.04 23.51 -15.56
CA ALA A 261 0.58 22.35 -16.25
C ALA A 261 -0.56 21.38 -16.57
N VAL A 262 -0.72 21.02 -17.84
CA VAL A 262 -1.77 20.11 -18.33
C VAL A 262 -1.14 19.00 -19.16
N VAL A 263 -1.68 17.79 -19.06
CA VAL A 263 -1.19 16.64 -19.84
C VAL A 263 -1.76 16.70 -21.26
N ALA A 264 -0.95 16.39 -22.26
CA ALA A 264 -1.38 16.37 -23.65
C ALA A 264 -2.57 15.39 -23.86
N GLY A 265 -3.61 15.86 -24.55
CA GLY A 265 -4.85 15.12 -24.77
C GLY A 265 -5.93 15.34 -23.71
N GLU A 266 -5.60 15.88 -22.53
CA GLU A 266 -6.58 16.24 -21.51
C GLU A 266 -7.31 17.56 -21.83
N HIS A 267 -8.38 17.85 -21.09
CA HIS A 267 -9.07 19.14 -21.14
C HIS A 267 -8.49 20.12 -20.11
N MET A 268 -8.31 21.38 -20.50
CA MET A 268 -7.90 22.46 -19.59
C MET A 268 -9.06 23.41 -19.35
N ILE A 269 -9.38 23.71 -18.09
CA ILE A 269 -10.36 24.72 -17.70
C ILE A 269 -9.65 25.74 -16.81
N VAL A 270 -9.62 27.00 -17.22
CA VAL A 270 -9.02 28.10 -16.45
C VAL A 270 -9.99 29.25 -16.32
N HIS A 271 -10.03 29.88 -15.15
CA HIS A 271 -10.90 31.03 -14.87
C HIS A 271 -10.05 32.28 -14.70
N CYS A 272 -10.48 33.39 -15.30
CA CYS A 272 -9.80 34.66 -15.12
C CYS A 272 -10.17 35.31 -13.78
N PRO A 273 -9.21 35.52 -12.86
CA PRO A 273 -9.49 36.00 -11.50
C PRO A 273 -9.68 37.53 -11.47
N VAL A 274 -10.83 37.98 -12.00
CA VAL A 274 -11.16 39.41 -12.12
C VAL A 274 -11.77 39.95 -10.82
N ALA A 275 -11.19 41.05 -10.35
CA ALA A 275 -11.69 41.91 -9.30
C ALA A 275 -12.09 43.29 -9.85
N GLY A 276 -12.82 44.05 -9.03
CA GLY A 276 -13.47 45.29 -9.45
C GLY A 276 -14.88 45.06 -9.98
N TYR A 277 -15.72 46.07 -9.84
CA TYR A 277 -17.12 46.05 -10.27
C TYR A 277 -17.58 47.48 -10.63
N PRO A 278 -18.36 47.66 -11.72
CA PRO A 278 -18.83 46.64 -12.66
C PRO A 278 -17.76 46.23 -13.69
N ILE A 279 -17.81 44.97 -14.13
CA ILE A 279 -17.05 44.44 -15.27
C ILE A 279 -18.03 44.23 -16.42
N ASP A 280 -17.66 44.72 -17.59
CA ASP A 280 -18.49 44.72 -18.80
C ASP A 280 -18.13 43.56 -19.73
N SER A 281 -16.84 43.27 -19.89
CA SER A 281 -16.36 42.15 -20.70
C SER A 281 -15.07 41.55 -20.15
N ILE A 282 -14.93 40.23 -20.33
CA ILE A 282 -13.73 39.45 -20.05
C ILE A 282 -13.40 38.66 -21.30
N VAL A 283 -12.21 38.86 -21.86
CA VAL A 283 -11.78 38.20 -23.09
C VAL A 283 -10.41 37.55 -22.89
N TRP A 284 -10.21 36.42 -23.54
CA TRP A 284 -8.92 35.73 -23.57
C TRP A 284 -8.21 35.99 -24.88
N GLU A 285 -6.90 36.20 -24.81
CA GLU A 285 -6.01 36.41 -25.95
C GLU A 285 -4.85 35.42 -25.89
N LYS A 286 -4.39 34.98 -27.07
CA LYS A 286 -3.13 34.25 -27.23
C LYS A 286 -2.33 34.86 -28.36
N ASN A 287 -1.07 35.22 -28.10
CA ASN A 287 -0.19 35.87 -29.09
C ASN A 287 -0.84 37.12 -29.74
N GLY A 288 -1.57 37.91 -28.95
CA GLY A 288 -2.28 39.12 -29.42
C GLY A 288 -3.54 38.88 -30.24
N ARG A 289 -4.00 37.63 -30.38
CA ARG A 289 -5.27 37.29 -31.04
C ARG A 289 -6.31 36.88 -30.01
N MET A 290 -7.52 37.42 -30.13
CA MET A 290 -8.64 37.01 -29.29
C MET A 290 -9.02 35.55 -29.54
N LEU A 291 -9.30 34.81 -28.47
CA LEU A 291 -9.83 33.46 -28.54
C LEU A 291 -11.35 33.49 -28.83
N PRO A 292 -11.90 32.47 -29.51
CA PRO A 292 -11.24 31.24 -29.96
C PRO A 292 -10.49 31.39 -31.30
N ILE A 293 -9.30 30.80 -31.40
CA ILE A 293 -8.50 30.76 -32.65
C ILE A 293 -8.71 29.43 -33.39
N ASN A 294 -9.20 28.39 -32.69
CA ASN A 294 -9.51 27.07 -33.24
C ASN A 294 -10.77 26.48 -32.59
N ARG A 295 -11.23 25.31 -33.07
CA ARG A 295 -12.48 24.68 -32.62
C ARG A 295 -12.43 24.05 -31.22
N ARG A 296 -11.23 23.84 -30.67
CA ARG A 296 -11.03 23.22 -29.35
C ARG A 296 -11.12 24.24 -28.21
N GLN A 297 -11.10 25.53 -28.53
CA GLN A 297 -11.11 26.62 -27.56
C GLN A 297 -12.54 27.15 -27.39
N HIS A 298 -12.99 27.21 -26.15
CA HIS A 298 -14.32 27.64 -25.76
C HIS A 298 -14.21 28.70 -24.65
N PRO A 299 -14.01 29.98 -24.99
CA PRO A 299 -14.11 31.07 -24.03
C PRO A 299 -15.59 31.33 -23.68
N HIS A 300 -15.85 31.62 -22.41
CA HIS A 300 -17.16 31.93 -21.86
C HIS A 300 -17.18 33.36 -21.31
N ASP A 301 -18.35 34.01 -21.35
CA ASP A 301 -18.56 35.39 -20.89
C ASP A 301 -18.25 35.60 -19.40
N ASN A 302 -18.33 34.53 -18.61
CA ASN A 302 -17.96 34.57 -17.19
C ASN A 302 -16.44 34.62 -16.96
N GLY A 303 -15.61 34.67 -18.01
CA GLY A 303 -14.16 34.70 -17.93
C GLY A 303 -13.49 33.32 -17.91
N THR A 304 -14.25 32.24 -18.06
CA THR A 304 -13.70 30.87 -18.13
C THR A 304 -13.25 30.54 -19.55
N LEU A 305 -12.09 29.90 -19.68
CA LEU A 305 -11.58 29.33 -20.93
C LEU A 305 -11.47 27.81 -20.78
N LEU A 306 -12.22 27.07 -21.59
CA LEU A 306 -12.06 25.64 -21.79
C LEU A 306 -11.24 25.39 -23.07
N ILE A 307 -10.20 24.56 -23.00
CA ILE A 307 -9.50 24.02 -24.16
C ILE A 307 -9.62 22.50 -24.12
N GLU A 308 -10.23 21.91 -25.14
CA GLU A 308 -10.37 20.47 -25.28
C GLU A 308 -9.14 19.83 -25.93
N ALA A 309 -8.83 18.59 -25.54
CA ALA A 309 -7.77 17.78 -26.12
C ALA A 309 -6.48 18.58 -26.36
N VAL A 310 -5.85 19.04 -25.28
CA VAL A 310 -4.75 20.00 -25.32
C VAL A 310 -3.55 19.45 -26.08
N GLU A 311 -2.99 20.25 -26.98
CA GLU A 311 -1.85 19.91 -27.82
C GLU A 311 -0.66 20.82 -27.51
N ARG A 312 0.53 20.24 -27.35
CA ARG A 312 1.75 21.00 -27.05
C ARG A 312 2.11 22.01 -28.15
N SER A 313 1.95 21.63 -29.42
CA SER A 313 2.33 22.44 -30.58
C SER A 313 1.48 23.71 -30.73
N SER A 314 0.19 23.65 -30.37
CA SER A 314 -0.74 24.78 -30.56
C SER A 314 -1.10 25.50 -29.27
N ASP A 315 -1.15 24.80 -28.14
CA ASP A 315 -1.80 25.30 -26.92
C ASP A 315 -0.82 25.68 -25.82
N GLN A 316 0.42 25.19 -25.86
CA GLN A 316 1.47 25.68 -24.97
C GLN A 316 1.73 27.17 -25.21
N GLY A 317 2.10 27.89 -24.15
CA GLY A 317 2.55 29.27 -24.19
C GLY A 317 1.73 30.19 -23.30
N ARG A 318 1.89 31.49 -23.54
CA ARG A 318 1.33 32.54 -22.71
C ARG A 318 -0.02 33.00 -23.23
N TYR A 319 -1.00 33.01 -22.33
CA TYR A 319 -2.35 33.52 -22.54
C TYR A 319 -2.51 34.82 -21.75
N THR A 320 -3.35 35.72 -22.25
CA THR A 320 -3.67 36.98 -21.58
C THR A 320 -5.16 37.07 -21.40
N CYS A 321 -5.62 37.20 -20.16
CA CYS A 321 -6.99 37.62 -19.90
C CYS A 321 -7.06 39.15 -19.86
N VAL A 322 -8.05 39.74 -20.51
CA VAL A 322 -8.30 41.17 -20.54
C VAL A 322 -9.71 41.43 -20.03
N ALA A 323 -9.82 42.21 -18.95
CA ALA A 323 -11.09 42.63 -18.37
C ALA A 323 -11.32 44.12 -18.63
N ARG A 324 -12.53 44.49 -19.04
CA ARG A 324 -12.92 45.87 -19.34
C ARG A 324 -14.19 46.24 -18.58
N ASN A 325 -14.28 47.49 -18.11
CA ASN A 325 -15.53 48.03 -17.55
C ASN A 325 -16.28 48.92 -18.56
N SER A 326 -17.49 49.32 -18.21
CA SER A 326 -18.38 50.14 -19.07
C SER A 326 -17.82 51.53 -19.38
N GLN A 327 -16.85 52.03 -18.60
CA GLN A 327 -16.17 53.31 -18.83
C GLN A 327 -14.92 53.17 -19.71
N GLY A 328 -14.55 51.94 -20.07
CA GLY A 328 -13.43 51.64 -20.96
C GLY A 328 -12.08 51.45 -20.28
N TYR A 329 -12.02 51.45 -18.95
CA TYR A 329 -10.81 51.03 -18.23
C TYR A 329 -10.59 49.54 -18.42
N THR A 330 -9.31 49.14 -18.50
CA THR A 330 -8.92 47.75 -18.78
C THR A 330 -7.84 47.27 -17.82
N ALA A 331 -7.92 45.99 -17.44
CA ALA A 331 -6.84 45.27 -16.77
C ALA A 331 -6.43 44.05 -17.60
N ARG A 332 -5.16 43.64 -17.46
CA ARG A 332 -4.58 42.47 -18.12
C ARG A 332 -3.92 41.55 -17.09
N GLY A 333 -4.08 40.24 -17.26
CA GLY A 333 -3.37 39.23 -16.49
C GLY A 333 -2.81 38.16 -17.41
N GLU A 334 -1.61 37.67 -17.11
CA GLU A 334 -0.90 36.67 -17.91
C GLU A 334 -0.97 35.30 -17.25
N LEU A 335 -1.18 34.26 -18.06
CA LEU A 335 -1.21 32.86 -17.65
C LEU A 335 -0.23 32.08 -18.53
N ASP A 336 0.74 31.42 -17.90
CA ASP A 336 1.66 30.52 -18.59
C ASP A 336 1.11 29.09 -18.56
N VAL A 337 0.83 28.54 -19.75
CA VAL A 337 0.36 27.17 -19.92
C VAL A 337 1.50 26.28 -20.41
N GLN A 338 1.83 25.26 -19.62
CA GLN A 338 2.81 24.22 -19.93
C GLN A 338 2.08 22.91 -20.28
N VAL A 339 2.41 22.31 -21.43
CA VAL A 339 1.81 21.04 -21.85
C VAL A 339 2.81 19.90 -21.65
N MET A 340 2.50 19.02 -20.69
CA MET A 340 3.32 17.87 -20.35
C MET A 340 2.95 16.67 -21.24
N VAL A 341 3.93 15.93 -21.73
CA VAL A 341 3.72 14.78 -22.61
C VAL A 341 4.06 13.49 -21.86
N PRO A 342 3.12 12.53 -21.74
CA PRO A 342 3.40 11.24 -21.11
C PRO A 342 4.36 10.42 -21.99
N PRO A 343 5.08 9.45 -21.41
CA PRO A 343 5.98 8.60 -22.17
C PRO A 343 5.21 7.75 -23.18
N GLN A 344 5.84 7.48 -24.33
CA GLN A 344 5.34 6.53 -25.32
C GLN A 344 6.43 5.52 -25.64
N ILE A 345 6.16 4.24 -25.41
CA ILE A 345 7.09 3.14 -25.70
C ILE A 345 6.90 2.69 -27.15
N HIS A 346 8.00 2.51 -27.88
CA HIS A 346 7.99 1.81 -29.15
C HIS A 346 7.75 0.31 -28.90
N PRO A 347 6.76 -0.32 -29.56
CA PRO A 347 6.53 -1.76 -29.48
C PRO A 347 7.82 -2.57 -29.74
N PHE A 348 8.10 -3.55 -28.89
CA PHE A 348 9.21 -4.49 -29.08
C PHE A 348 8.69 -5.93 -29.19
N VAL A 349 9.47 -6.80 -29.84
CA VAL A 349 9.16 -8.23 -29.95
C VAL A 349 10.36 -9.02 -29.43
N ILE A 350 10.11 -9.96 -28.52
CA ILE A 350 11.12 -10.81 -27.88
C ILE A 350 11.35 -12.08 -28.68
N GLY A 351 10.28 -12.75 -29.08
CA GLY A 351 10.30 -14.01 -29.84
C GLY A 351 10.68 -15.25 -29.00
N ASP A 352 11.11 -16.31 -29.71
CA ASP A 352 11.38 -17.65 -29.15
C ASP A 352 12.89 -18.00 -29.20
N PRO A 353 13.76 -17.32 -28.43
CA PRO A 353 15.18 -17.58 -28.46
C PRO A 353 15.53 -18.98 -27.91
N GLY A 354 16.51 -19.62 -28.54
CA GLY A 354 16.99 -20.95 -28.12
C GLY A 354 17.63 -20.94 -26.73
N VAL A 355 17.48 -22.05 -26.00
CA VAL A 355 18.16 -22.27 -24.70
C VAL A 355 19.67 -22.11 -24.85
N GLY A 356 20.31 -21.48 -23.86
CA GLY A 356 21.76 -21.24 -23.87
C GLY A 356 22.20 -20.00 -24.65
N SER A 357 21.31 -19.38 -25.42
CA SER A 357 21.63 -18.12 -26.11
C SER A 357 21.62 -16.92 -25.16
N ASN A 358 22.33 -15.86 -25.55
CA ASN A 358 22.20 -14.56 -24.90
C ASN A 358 21.11 -13.78 -25.61
N SER A 359 20.17 -13.21 -24.86
CA SER A 359 19.09 -12.39 -25.43
C SER A 359 19.10 -10.99 -24.84
N LEU A 360 18.73 -10.01 -25.65
CA LEU A 360 18.67 -8.60 -25.30
C LEU A 360 17.35 -8.02 -25.78
N ILE A 361 16.53 -7.57 -24.84
CA ILE A 361 15.26 -6.90 -25.13
C ILE A 361 15.47 -5.40 -24.92
N GLN A 362 15.06 -4.61 -25.91
CA GLN A 362 15.18 -3.16 -25.88
C GLN A 362 13.82 -2.53 -25.62
N CYS A 363 13.74 -1.69 -24.59
CA CYS A 363 12.62 -0.78 -24.39
C CYS A 363 13.06 0.63 -24.77
N ILE A 364 12.40 1.20 -25.78
CA ILE A 364 12.73 2.51 -26.36
C ILE A 364 11.54 3.44 -26.16
N VAL A 365 11.77 4.58 -25.53
CA VAL A 365 10.76 5.64 -25.34
C VAL A 365 10.91 6.70 -26.43
N VAL A 366 9.92 6.78 -27.32
CA VAL A 366 9.95 7.64 -28.52
C VAL A 366 9.41 9.04 -28.28
N ALA A 367 8.59 9.23 -27.24
CA ALA A 367 8.06 10.52 -26.85
C ALA A 367 7.87 10.59 -25.33
N GLY A 368 7.71 11.81 -24.79
CA GLY A 368 7.51 12.06 -23.37
C GLY A 368 8.55 13.01 -22.78
N ASP A 369 8.14 13.77 -21.76
CA ASP A 369 9.00 14.70 -21.02
C ASP A 369 9.89 13.98 -20.00
N SER A 370 11.13 14.42 -19.88
CA SER A 370 12.10 13.96 -18.88
C SER A 370 11.83 14.58 -17.48
N PRO A 371 12.22 13.92 -16.37
CA PRO A 371 12.84 12.60 -16.29
C PRO A 371 11.81 11.47 -16.46
N ILE A 372 12.20 10.42 -17.18
CA ILE A 372 11.40 9.21 -17.38
C ILE A 372 12.07 8.07 -16.62
N ASP A 373 11.30 7.45 -15.73
CA ASP A 373 11.72 6.25 -15.01
C ASP A 373 11.35 5.00 -15.83
N LEU A 374 12.31 4.07 -15.96
CA LEU A 374 12.18 2.85 -16.74
C LEU A 374 12.35 1.64 -15.83
N THR A 375 11.30 0.84 -15.74
CA THR A 375 11.25 -0.36 -14.89
C THR A 375 10.76 -1.57 -15.69
N TRP A 376 11.22 -2.76 -15.30
CA TRP A 376 10.85 -4.02 -15.93
C TRP A 376 10.11 -4.93 -14.96
N TYR A 377 9.15 -5.67 -15.49
CA TYR A 377 8.39 -6.67 -14.77
C TYR A 377 8.39 -8.00 -15.52
N LYS A 378 8.40 -9.11 -14.78
CA LYS A 378 8.15 -10.47 -15.27
C LYS A 378 6.89 -11.00 -14.61
N ASP A 379 5.88 -11.36 -15.39
CA ASP A 379 4.61 -11.94 -14.90
C ASP A 379 3.97 -11.08 -13.78
N GLY A 380 4.09 -9.75 -13.91
CA GLY A 380 3.59 -8.77 -12.93
C GLY A 380 4.50 -8.51 -11.73
N ARG A 381 5.67 -9.14 -11.63
CA ARG A 381 6.65 -8.90 -10.55
C ARG A 381 7.81 -8.04 -11.01
N PRO A 382 8.24 -7.04 -10.23
CA PRO A 382 9.35 -6.18 -10.61
C PRO A 382 10.65 -6.98 -10.71
N ILE A 383 11.44 -6.73 -11.75
CA ILE A 383 12.79 -7.25 -11.90
C ILE A 383 13.71 -6.24 -11.21
N THR A 384 14.23 -6.59 -10.05
CA THR A 384 15.16 -5.71 -9.33
C THR A 384 16.49 -5.63 -10.10
N PRO A 385 17.00 -4.42 -10.40
CA PRO A 385 18.34 -4.27 -10.96
C PRO A 385 19.35 -4.83 -9.96
N ALA A 386 20.21 -5.76 -10.39
CA ALA A 386 21.36 -6.17 -9.58
C ALA A 386 22.18 -4.91 -9.25
N SER A 387 22.16 -4.47 -8.00
CA SER A 387 22.93 -3.32 -7.56
C SER A 387 24.41 -3.62 -7.83
N MET A 388 25.05 -2.82 -8.68
CA MET A 388 26.51 -2.76 -8.74
C MET A 388 27.00 -2.19 -7.41
N ASP A 389 27.17 -3.04 -6.41
CA ASP A 389 28.00 -2.71 -5.25
C ASP A 389 29.39 -3.30 -5.52
N SER A 390 30.25 -2.45 -6.05
CA SER A 390 31.64 -2.73 -6.34
C SER A 390 32.48 -2.68 -5.07
N SER A 391 32.33 -3.65 -4.17
CA SER A 391 33.35 -4.00 -3.18
C SER A 391 32.84 -5.14 -2.32
N HIS A 392 33.33 -6.36 -2.55
CA HIS A 392 33.86 -7.25 -1.51
C HIS A 392 34.31 -8.57 -2.16
N HIS A 393 35.62 -8.66 -2.38
CA HIS A 393 36.33 -9.93 -2.27
C HIS A 393 36.07 -10.47 -0.85
N ASP A 394 35.52 -11.68 -0.72
CA ASP A 394 36.21 -12.79 -0.04
C ASP A 394 35.31 -14.01 0.27
N LEU A 395 35.84 -15.17 -0.14
CA LEU A 395 35.86 -16.48 0.51
C LEU A 395 34.55 -17.28 0.70
N TRP A 396 34.28 -18.19 -0.24
CA TRP A 396 33.57 -19.45 0.04
C TRP A 396 34.56 -20.62 -0.01
N GLN A 397 34.85 -21.20 1.16
CA GLN A 397 35.47 -22.52 1.29
C GLN A 397 34.40 -23.61 1.11
N VAL A 398 34.71 -24.60 0.27
CA VAL A 398 33.85 -25.78 -0.01
C VAL A 398 34.36 -26.97 0.83
N PRO A 399 33.51 -27.68 1.59
CA PRO A 399 33.85 -29.01 2.10
C PRO A 399 33.77 -30.03 0.97
N ARG A 400 34.85 -30.81 0.81
CA ARG A 400 34.91 -31.98 -0.07
C ARG A 400 33.97 -33.08 0.41
N GLU A 401 33.27 -33.69 -0.55
CA GLU A 401 33.08 -35.15 -0.75
C GLU A 401 31.70 -35.43 -1.37
N HIS A 402 31.66 -35.70 -2.68
CA HIS A 402 31.27 -37.01 -3.22
C HIS A 402 31.29 -37.01 -4.77
N GLN A 403 32.04 -38.00 -5.26
CA GLN A 403 32.21 -38.60 -6.58
C GLN A 403 31.28 -38.18 -7.74
N GLU A 404 31.93 -37.96 -8.88
CA GLU A 404 31.44 -37.64 -10.21
C GLU A 404 30.54 -38.72 -10.86
N ARG A 405 29.58 -38.25 -11.67
CA ARG A 405 29.10 -38.97 -12.86
C ARG A 405 28.89 -37.95 -13.98
N GLU A 406 29.68 -38.05 -15.03
CA GLU A 406 29.60 -37.26 -16.26
C GLU A 406 28.40 -37.72 -17.09
N ASP A 407 27.46 -36.82 -17.40
CA ASP A 407 26.49 -37.01 -18.47
C ASP A 407 26.68 -35.87 -19.50
N LEU A 408 27.34 -36.21 -20.61
CA LEU A 408 27.48 -35.38 -21.80
C LEU A 408 26.14 -35.31 -22.55
N CYS A 409 25.65 -34.11 -22.84
CA CYS A 409 24.47 -33.90 -23.69
C CYS A 409 24.78 -34.32 -25.14
N GLY A 410 24.29 -35.49 -25.56
CA GLY A 410 24.10 -35.88 -26.97
C GLY A 410 22.60 -35.95 -27.31
N PRO A 411 22.22 -35.80 -28.59
CA PRO A 411 20.81 -35.91 -28.99
C PRO A 411 20.33 -37.36 -28.84
N LEU A 412 19.21 -37.58 -28.14
CA LEU A 412 18.58 -38.91 -28.05
C LEU A 412 17.60 -39.12 -29.23
N PRO A 413 17.56 -40.33 -29.81
CA PRO A 413 16.71 -40.66 -30.95
C PRO A 413 15.27 -40.99 -30.53
N GLU A 414 14.41 -40.97 -31.53
CA GLU A 414 12.95 -41.12 -31.46
C GLU A 414 12.43 -42.50 -31.04
N SER A 415 11.20 -42.46 -30.50
CA SER A 415 10.14 -43.49 -30.49
C SER A 415 10.18 -44.60 -29.42
N GLY A 416 9.05 -44.77 -28.73
CA GLY A 416 8.76 -45.89 -27.84
C GLY A 416 7.54 -45.64 -26.93
N SER A 417 6.49 -46.41 -27.13
CA SER A 417 5.10 -46.25 -26.67
C SER A 417 4.79 -46.60 -25.19
N VAL A 418 3.68 -46.03 -24.73
CA VAL A 418 3.04 -46.04 -23.40
C VAL A 418 2.36 -47.37 -23.01
N ALA A 419 2.29 -47.67 -21.70
CA ALA A 419 1.13 -48.31 -21.02
C ALA A 419 1.12 -48.04 -19.49
N PRO A 420 -0.04 -48.07 -18.77
CA PRO A 420 -0.33 -47.18 -17.63
C PRO A 420 -0.74 -47.84 -16.28
N HIS A 421 -0.88 -46.99 -15.22
CA HIS A 421 -1.82 -47.02 -14.04
C HIS A 421 -1.17 -46.83 -12.64
N PRO A 422 -1.91 -46.44 -11.56
CA PRO A 422 -2.69 -45.19 -11.39
C PRO A 422 -2.56 -44.51 -9.98
N GLY A 423 -2.89 -43.21 -9.91
CA GLY A 423 -3.61 -42.57 -8.79
C GLY A 423 -2.83 -41.92 -7.62
N TYR A 424 -2.95 -40.60 -7.43
CA TYR A 424 -3.87 -39.96 -6.46
C TYR A 424 -3.67 -38.42 -6.37
N HIS A 425 -4.75 -37.71 -6.08
CA HIS A 425 -4.92 -36.25 -6.00
C HIS A 425 -4.28 -35.60 -4.76
N GLY A 426 -3.93 -34.30 -4.87
CA GLY A 426 -3.73 -33.42 -3.70
C GLY A 426 -3.14 -32.05 -4.03
N SER A 427 -4.01 -31.05 -4.21
CA SER A 427 -3.73 -29.62 -4.35
C SER A 427 -3.12 -28.99 -3.09
N ASN A 428 -2.09 -28.14 -3.23
CA ASN A 428 -1.70 -27.17 -2.21
C ASN A 428 -1.37 -25.80 -2.84
N VAL A 429 -2.03 -24.78 -2.29
CA VAL A 429 -1.85 -23.35 -2.57
C VAL A 429 -0.70 -22.85 -1.69
N MET A 430 0.29 -22.17 -2.27
CA MET A 430 1.42 -21.58 -1.53
C MET A 430 1.28 -20.05 -1.44
N HIS A 431 1.34 -19.55 -0.21
CA HIS A 431 1.50 -18.13 0.13
C HIS A 431 2.88 -17.62 -0.28
N TYR A 432 2.95 -16.41 -0.84
CA TYR A 432 4.19 -15.73 -1.21
C TYR A 432 4.76 -14.95 -0.01
N GLN A 433 5.94 -15.36 0.46
CA GLN A 433 6.87 -14.49 1.20
C GLN A 433 8.04 -14.18 0.26
N VAL A 434 8.36 -12.90 0.07
CA VAL A 434 9.46 -12.44 -0.77
C VAL A 434 10.77 -12.68 -0.01
N GLN A 435 11.44 -13.78 -0.32
CA GLN A 435 12.78 -14.11 0.15
C GLN A 435 13.81 -13.27 -0.62
N LYS A 436 14.90 -12.91 0.04
CA LYS A 436 16.05 -12.15 -0.52
C LYS A 436 16.86 -12.95 -1.56
N ASP A 437 16.31 -14.06 -2.06
CA ASP A 437 16.86 -15.03 -3.01
C ASP A 437 16.36 -14.81 -4.47
N ASP A 438 15.55 -13.79 -4.73
CA ASP A 438 14.85 -13.57 -6.02
C ASP A 438 15.69 -12.90 -7.14
N MET A 439 17.00 -12.69 -6.93
CA MET A 439 17.88 -12.14 -7.97
C MET A 439 18.44 -13.26 -8.86
N ASP A 440 17.87 -13.47 -10.05
CA ASP A 440 18.47 -14.36 -11.05
C ASP A 440 19.73 -13.69 -11.62
N PRO A 441 20.95 -14.20 -11.34
CA PRO A 441 22.20 -13.55 -11.79
C PRO A 441 22.34 -13.58 -13.33
N LEU A 442 21.50 -14.34 -14.02
CA LEU A 442 21.50 -14.43 -15.48
C LEU A 442 20.62 -13.34 -16.13
N VAL A 443 19.91 -12.53 -15.34
CA VAL A 443 19.04 -11.45 -15.80
C VAL A 443 19.58 -10.11 -15.29
N SER A 444 19.82 -9.16 -16.19
CA SER A 444 20.27 -7.81 -15.81
C SER A 444 19.48 -6.75 -16.54
N VAL A 445 19.07 -5.71 -15.82
CA VAL A 445 18.47 -4.49 -16.38
C VAL A 445 19.54 -3.41 -16.43
N ASN A 446 19.69 -2.76 -17.59
CA ASN A 446 20.57 -1.62 -17.76
C ASN A 446 19.82 -0.45 -18.38
N ASN A 447 19.62 0.63 -17.61
CA ASN A 447 18.99 1.86 -18.07
C ASN A 447 20.06 2.78 -18.66
N LEU A 448 19.95 3.07 -19.95
CA LEU A 448 20.85 3.94 -20.70
C LEU A 448 20.20 5.33 -20.83
N GLY A 449 20.26 6.11 -19.75
CA GLY A 449 19.51 7.36 -19.63
C GLY A 449 18.03 7.10 -19.34
N ASP A 450 17.18 8.04 -19.74
CA ASP A 450 15.74 8.01 -19.44
C ASP A 450 14.87 7.54 -20.62
N ARG A 451 15.47 7.25 -21.79
CA ARG A 451 14.74 6.82 -22.99
C ARG A 451 15.03 5.41 -23.46
N TYR A 452 16.04 4.77 -22.90
CA TYR A 452 16.49 3.46 -23.34
C TYR A 452 16.72 2.57 -22.13
N SER A 453 16.09 1.39 -22.11
CA SER A 453 16.36 0.35 -21.13
C SER A 453 16.59 -0.98 -21.83
N LEU A 454 17.59 -1.72 -21.35
CA LEU A 454 18.00 -3.01 -21.87
C LEU A 454 17.76 -4.08 -20.82
N LEU A 455 16.97 -5.10 -21.16
CA LEU A 455 16.82 -6.32 -20.38
C LEU A 455 17.64 -7.43 -21.03
N LYS A 456 18.70 -7.86 -20.36
CA LYS A 456 19.67 -8.82 -20.88
C LYS A 456 19.59 -10.15 -20.15
N PHE A 457 19.69 -11.23 -20.91
CA PHE A 457 19.78 -12.61 -20.45
C PHE A 457 21.12 -13.22 -20.86
N THR A 458 21.84 -13.81 -19.91
CA THR A 458 23.16 -14.42 -20.14
C THR A 458 23.42 -15.59 -19.19
N PRO A 459 23.25 -16.86 -19.60
CA PRO A 459 22.51 -17.39 -20.75
C PRO A 459 21.01 -17.65 -20.46
N LEU A 460 20.20 -17.79 -21.50
CA LEU A 460 18.77 -18.11 -21.38
C LEU A 460 18.48 -19.54 -20.90
N CYS A 461 17.46 -19.66 -20.08
CA CYS A 461 17.00 -20.88 -19.44
C CYS A 461 15.46 -20.96 -19.50
N PRO A 462 14.84 -22.16 -19.51
CA PRO A 462 13.38 -22.31 -19.57
C PRO A 462 12.62 -21.55 -18.47
N ARG A 463 13.22 -21.40 -17.28
CA ARG A 463 12.66 -20.62 -16.16
C ARG A 463 12.48 -19.12 -16.46
N HIS A 464 13.20 -18.59 -17.45
CA HIS A 464 13.04 -17.21 -17.90
C HIS A 464 11.79 -17.05 -18.78
N SER A 465 11.09 -18.11 -19.18
CA SER A 465 9.84 -17.96 -19.91
C SER A 465 8.81 -17.20 -19.07
N GLY A 466 8.08 -16.28 -19.69
CA GLY A 466 7.10 -15.42 -19.03
C GLY A 466 6.80 -14.17 -19.83
N ASN A 467 5.87 -13.37 -19.31
CA ASN A 467 5.49 -12.08 -19.89
C ASN A 467 6.38 -10.98 -19.33
N TYR A 468 7.11 -10.31 -20.21
CA TYR A 468 8.00 -9.21 -19.84
C TYR A 468 7.36 -7.87 -20.21
N THR A 469 7.20 -7.03 -19.20
CA THR A 469 6.59 -5.71 -19.33
C THR A 469 7.65 -4.64 -19.06
N CYS A 470 7.88 -3.75 -20.02
CA CYS A 470 8.57 -2.49 -19.76
C CYS A 470 7.53 -1.44 -19.36
N VAL A 471 7.78 -0.72 -18.27
CA VAL A 471 6.98 0.41 -17.82
C VAL A 471 7.85 1.66 -17.87
N ALA A 472 7.34 2.69 -18.55
CA ALA A 472 7.94 4.02 -18.60
C ALA A 472 7.00 5.01 -17.90
N ALA A 473 7.52 5.81 -16.96
CA ALA A 473 6.72 6.75 -16.18
C ALA A 473 7.41 8.12 -16.06
N ASN A 474 6.64 9.19 -16.15
CA ASN A 474 7.07 10.56 -15.83
C ASN A 474 5.98 11.29 -15.03
N LEU A 475 6.18 12.59 -14.78
CA LEU A 475 5.21 13.42 -14.05
C LEU A 475 3.84 13.54 -14.73
N ALA A 476 3.76 13.32 -16.05
CA ALA A 476 2.53 13.42 -16.81
C ALA A 476 1.72 12.12 -16.84
N GLY A 477 2.37 10.97 -16.63
CA GLY A 477 1.71 9.68 -16.63
C GLY A 477 2.66 8.50 -16.83
N SER A 478 2.09 7.32 -17.03
CA SER A 478 2.84 6.10 -17.32
C SER A 478 2.29 5.35 -18.52
N THR A 479 3.16 4.63 -19.20
CA THR A 479 2.80 3.72 -20.28
C THR A 479 3.56 2.41 -20.10
N MET A 480 3.03 1.33 -20.65
CA MET A 480 3.68 0.03 -20.58
C MET A 480 3.51 -0.74 -21.87
N TYR A 481 4.48 -1.60 -22.17
CA TYR A 481 4.40 -2.55 -23.27
C TYR A 481 4.86 -3.93 -22.79
N THR A 482 4.09 -4.96 -23.16
CA THR A 482 4.31 -6.34 -22.72
C THR A 482 4.47 -7.25 -23.92
N ASP A 483 5.48 -8.12 -23.89
CA ASP A 483 5.59 -9.23 -24.83
C ASP A 483 6.05 -10.51 -24.12
N ALA A 484 5.79 -11.66 -24.73
CA ALA A 484 6.08 -12.96 -24.14
C ALA A 484 7.46 -13.48 -24.58
N LEU A 485 8.24 -13.96 -23.62
CA LEU A 485 9.47 -14.73 -23.87
C LEU A 485 9.17 -16.22 -23.71
N ILE A 486 9.44 -17.02 -24.74
CA ILE A 486 9.29 -18.48 -24.70
C ILE A 486 10.64 -19.14 -24.95
N VAL A 487 11.11 -19.91 -23.97
CA VAL A 487 12.39 -20.63 -24.06
C VAL A 487 12.14 -22.14 -23.95
N ARG A 488 12.39 -22.88 -25.04
CA ARG A 488 12.16 -24.34 -25.12
C ARG A 488 13.45 -25.14 -24.99
N GLY A 489 13.49 -26.13 -24.08
CA GLY A 489 14.62 -27.06 -23.87
C GLY A 489 14.96 -27.25 -22.39
N ASN A 490 16.18 -27.70 -22.08
CA ASN A 490 16.69 -27.91 -20.70
C ASN A 490 17.90 -27.01 -20.44
N CYS A 491 17.96 -26.32 -19.27
CA CYS A 491 19.14 -25.53 -18.89
C CYS A 491 20.40 -26.41 -18.88
N CYS A 492 21.45 -26.00 -19.58
CA CYS A 492 22.78 -26.58 -19.38
C CYS A 492 23.33 -26.10 -18.03
N ARG A 493 23.71 -27.03 -17.14
CA ARG A 493 24.52 -26.69 -15.96
C ARG A 493 25.92 -26.31 -16.46
N PHE A 494 26.30 -25.03 -16.33
CA PHE A 494 27.69 -24.64 -16.45
C PHE A 494 28.43 -25.11 -15.19
N SER A 495 29.25 -26.16 -15.30
CA SER A 495 30.31 -26.40 -14.33
C SER A 495 31.53 -25.61 -14.80
N SER A 496 32.11 -24.80 -13.91
CA SER A 496 33.36 -24.11 -14.17
C SER A 496 34.50 -25.13 -14.20
N ALA A 497 34.78 -25.68 -15.38
CA ALA A 497 35.98 -26.48 -15.61
C ALA A 497 37.19 -25.52 -15.64
N ASN A 498 37.91 -25.44 -14.52
CA ASN A 498 39.28 -24.93 -14.51
C ASN A 498 40.15 -25.89 -15.36
N HIS A 499 40.41 -25.53 -16.61
CA HIS A 499 41.51 -26.11 -17.37
C HIS A 499 42.81 -25.45 -16.89
N ASN A 500 43.49 -26.10 -15.95
CA ASN A 500 44.93 -25.93 -15.78
C ASN A 500 45.60 -26.70 -16.93
N ILE A 501 46.14 -25.96 -17.89
CA ILE A 501 47.08 -26.47 -18.89
C ILE A 501 48.43 -26.60 -18.18
N GLY A 502 48.89 -27.85 -18.02
CA GLY A 502 50.28 -28.20 -17.74
C GLY A 502 50.94 -28.71 -19.01
#